data_AF-W8THG8-F1
#
_entry.id   AF-W8THG8-F1
#
_cell.length_a   1.000
_cell.length_b   1.000
_cell.length_c   1.000
_cell.angle_alpha   90.00
_cell.angle_beta   90.00
_cell.angle_gamma   90.00
#
_symmetry.space_group_name_H-M   'P 1'
#
loop_
_entity.id
_entity.type
_entity.pdbx_description
1 polymer ?
#
loop_
_entity_poly.entity_id
_entity_poly.type
_entity_poly.pdbx_seq_one_letter_code
_entity_poly.pdbx_strand_id
1 'polypeptide(L)' 'MIDRATYKQLKHYSKLQMERFLTEYYLNAAEDALDSFIERLKTEKGIGPRTREKIEKIRSEVFSHGGGRHDRAKPD' A
#
# COMPACT_ATOMS: atom_id res chain seq x y z
N MET A 1 5.58 11.26 -10.19
CA MET A 1 5.45 12.74 -10.22
C MET A 1 4.19 13.09 -9.44
N ILE A 2 4.26 13.97 -8.45
CA ILE A 2 3.09 14.33 -7.63
C ILE A 2 2.17 15.24 -8.45
N ASP A 3 0.88 14.89 -8.56
CA ASP A 3 -0.09 15.67 -9.31
C ASP A 3 -0.33 17.06 -8.68
N ARG A 4 -0.71 18.04 -9.51
CA ARG A 4 -0.91 19.43 -9.09
C ARG A 4 -1.98 19.58 -8.00
N ALA A 5 -2.99 18.69 -7.96
CA ALA A 5 -4.00 18.65 -6.90
C ALA A 5 -3.39 18.23 -5.56
N THR A 6 -2.57 17.18 -5.57
CA THR A 6 -1.85 16.69 -4.39
C THR A 6 -0.87 17.74 -3.86
N TYR A 7 -0.18 18.47 -4.76
CA TYR A 7 0.71 19.56 -4.37
C TYR A 7 -0.02 20.73 -3.68
N LYS A 8 -1.22 21.10 -4.15
CA LYS A 8 -2.02 22.16 -3.51
C LYS A 8 -2.47 21.78 -2.09
N GLN A 9 -2.83 20.51 -1.87
CA GLN A 9 -3.17 20.01 -0.54
C GLN A 9 -1.94 20.01 0.38
N LEU A 10 -0.79 19.56 -0.12
CA LEU A 10 0.47 19.51 0.62
C LEU A 10 0.99 20.88 1.08
N LYS A 11 0.76 21.95 0.31
CA LYS A 11 1.26 23.31 0.64
C LYS A 11 0.70 23.87 1.96
N HIS A 12 -0.44 23.33 2.42
CA HIS A 12 -1.09 23.76 3.66
C HIS A 12 -0.89 22.79 4.82
N TYR A 13 -0.11 21.72 4.63
CA TYR A 13 0.13 20.74 5.67
C TYR A 13 1.19 21.23 6.65
N SER A 14 0.92 21.06 7.94
CA SER A 14 1.96 21.11 8.96
C SER A 14 3.00 20.01 8.73
N LYS A 15 4.20 20.16 9.27
CA LYS A 15 5.27 19.13 9.17
C LYS A 15 4.75 17.73 9.51
N LEU A 16 3.98 17.61 10.60
CA LEU A 16 3.42 16.34 11.06
C LEU A 16 2.40 15.75 10.06
N GLN A 17 1.58 16.58 9.44
CA GLN A 17 0.63 16.14 8.41
C GLN A 17 1.33 15.71 7.13
N MET A 18 2.43 16.37 6.77
CA MET A 18 3.24 16.01 5.61
C MET A 18 4.00 14.71 5.83
N GLU A 19 4.57 14.49 7.03
CA GLU A 19 5.21 13.22 7.40
C GLU A 19 4.22 12.05 7.38
N ARG A 20 3.01 12.24 7.90
CA ARG A 20 1.94 11.23 7.81
C ARG A 20 1.53 10.95 6.38
N PHE A 21 1.25 11.99 5.59
CA PHE A 21 0.87 11.86 4.19
C PHE A 21 1.93 11.13 3.37
N LEU A 22 3.21 11.50 3.52
CA LEU A 22 4.30 10.85 2.81
C LEU A 22 4.42 9.39 3.22
N THR A 23 4.29 9.09 4.51
CA THR A 23 4.32 7.71 5.01
C THR A 23 3.20 6.88 4.38
N GLU A 24 1.96 7.37 4.38
CA GLU A 24 0.83 6.69 3.74
C GLU A 24 1.02 6.55 2.22
N TYR A 25 1.51 7.60 1.55
CA TYR A 25 1.79 7.57 0.12
C TYR A 25 2.82 6.52 -0.26
N TYR A 26 3.93 6.43 0.49
CA TYR A 26 4.96 5.43 0.25
C TYR A 26 4.51 4.01 0.60
N LEU A 27 3.70 3.84 1.66
CA LEU A 27 3.12 2.54 2.01
C LEU A 27 2.17 2.04 0.92
N ASN A 28 1.28 2.90 0.41
CA ASN A 28 0.38 2.55 -0.68
C ASN A 28 1.15 2.21 -1.97
N ALA A 29 2.18 3.00 -2.32
CA ALA A 29 3.02 2.70 -3.48
C ALA A 29 3.78 1.37 -3.33
N ALA A 30 4.19 1.02 -2.11
CA ALA A 30 4.82 -0.27 -1.82
C ALA A 30 3.83 -1.44 -1.93
N GLU A 31 2.57 -1.25 -1.51
CA GLU A 31 1.50 -2.23 -1.68
C GLU A 31 1.19 -2.49 -3.16
N ASP A 32 1.03 -1.43 -3.96
CA ASP A 32 0.79 -1.53 -5.41
C ASP A 32 1.94 -2.26 -6.14
N ALA A 33 3.18 -1.99 -5.74
CA ALA A 33 4.35 -2.64 -6.30
C ALA A 33 4.41 -4.14 -5.94
N LEU A 34 4.01 -4.49 -4.71
CA LEU A 34 3.93 -5.88 -4.26
C LEU A 34 2.85 -6.65 -5.03
N ASP A 35 1.66 -6.07 -5.18
CA ASP A 35 0.57 -6.69 -5.95
C ASP A 35 0.98 -6.89 -7.42
N SER A 36 1.62 -5.89 -8.03
CA SER A 36 2.16 -6.00 -9.40
C SER A 36 3.21 -7.11 -9.52
N PHE A 37 4.07 -7.28 -8.51
CA PHE A 37 5.07 -8.34 -8.47
C PHE A 37 4.44 -9.73 -8.35
N ILE A 38 3.40 -9.88 -7.52
CA ILE A 38 2.65 -11.12 -7.38
C ILE A 38 1.98 -11.51 -8.71
N GLU A 39 1.34 -10.55 -9.39
CA GLU A 39 0.70 -10.81 -10.69
C GLU A 39 1.72 -11.24 -11.76
N ARG A 40 2.91 -10.62 -11.79
CA ARG A 40 4.01 -11.04 -12.68
C ARG A 40 4.52 -12.45 -12.33
N LEU A 41 4.66 -12.77 -11.05
CA LEU A 41 5.08 -14.10 -10.62
C LEU A 41 4.04 -15.18 -10.98
N LYS A 42 2.74 -14.87 -10.97
CA LYS A 42 1.68 -15.80 -11.44
C LYS A 42 1.80 -16.10 -12.92
N THR A 43 2.12 -15.08 -13.73
CA THR A 43 2.23 -15.20 -15.18
C THR A 43 3.53 -15.86 -15.65
N GLU A 44 4.67 -15.61 -14.98
CA GLU A 44 5.98 -16.07 -15.47
C GLU A 44 6.36 -17.51 -15.06
N LYS A 45 5.94 -17.99 -13.88
CA LYS A 45 6.42 -19.31 -13.37
C LYS A 45 5.37 -20.19 -12.69
N GLY A 46 4.14 -19.72 -12.51
CA GLY A 46 3.15 -20.39 -11.68
C GLY A 46 3.59 -20.38 -10.21
N ILE A 47 2.93 -19.57 -9.39
CA ILE A 47 3.26 -19.50 -7.96
C ILE A 47 2.65 -20.74 -7.28
N GLY A 48 3.52 -21.64 -6.79
CA GLY A 48 3.08 -22.76 -5.95
C GLY A 48 2.41 -22.28 -4.65
N PRO A 49 1.49 -23.06 -4.06
CA PRO A 49 0.68 -22.66 -2.91
C PRO A 49 1.53 -22.21 -1.70
N ARG A 50 2.69 -22.85 -1.46
CA ARG A 50 3.63 -22.46 -0.40
C ARG A 50 4.24 -21.07 -0.59
N THR A 51 4.53 -20.67 -1.83
CA THR A 51 5.11 -19.35 -2.12
C THR A 51 4.05 -18.27 -1.94
N ARG A 52 2.80 -18.56 -2.35
CA ARG A 52 1.67 -17.67 -2.11
C ARG A 52 1.43 -17.43 -0.62
N GLU A 53 1.43 -18.49 0.19
CA GLU A 53 1.25 -18.40 1.64
C GLU A 53 2.35 -17.57 2.32
N LYS A 54 3.60 -17.71 1.88
CA LYS A 54 4.71 -16.87 2.37
C LYS A 54 4.53 -15.40 2.02
N ILE A 55 4.09 -15.10 0.80
CA ILE A 55 3.84 -13.72 0.37
C ILE A 55 2.69 -13.10 1.17
N GLU A 56 1.59 -13.82 1.35
CA GLU A 56 0.45 -13.37 2.18
C GLU A 56 0.86 -13.16 3.64
N LYS A 57 1.72 -14.02 4.19
CA LYS A 57 2.26 -13.83 5.53
C LYS A 57 3.10 -12.55 5.63
N ILE A 58 4.00 -12.30 4.67
CA ILE A 58 4.81 -11.08 4.63
C ILE A 58 3.91 -9.84 4.47
N ARG A 59 2.91 -9.90 3.60
CA ARG A 59 1.90 -8.83 3.46
C ARG A 59 1.23 -8.56 4.81
N SER A 60 0.76 -9.61 5.49
CA SER A 60 0.15 -9.48 6.81
C SER A 60 1.13 -8.90 7.84
N GLU A 61 2.40 -9.30 7.86
CA GLU A 61 3.39 -8.78 8.81
C GLU A 61 3.73 -7.30 8.55
N VAL A 62 3.88 -6.91 7.29
CA VAL A 62 4.24 -5.54 6.87
C VAL A 62 3.07 -4.58 7.04
N PHE A 63 1.85 -4.99 6.66
CA PHE A 63 0.69 -4.11 6.61
C PHE A 63 -0.24 -4.24 7.82
N SER A 64 -0.22 -5.35 8.59
CA SER A 64 -1.02 -5.45 9.84
C SER A 64 -0.40 -4.72 11.03
N HIS A 65 0.87 -4.30 10.97
CA HIS A 65 1.49 -3.45 11.99
C HIS A 65 1.40 -1.94 11.69
N GLY A 66 0.92 -1.55 10.50
CA GLY A 66 0.79 -0.14 10.08
C GLY A 66 -0.63 0.32 9.70
N GLY A 67 -1.56 -0.59 9.46
CA GLY A 67 -2.90 -0.28 8.96
C GLY A 67 -3.98 -0.58 9.98
N GLY A 68 -4.23 0.35 10.90
CA GLY A 68 -5.52 0.41 11.58
C GLY A 68 -6.63 0.45 10.53
N ARG A 69 -7.40 -0.63 10.47
CA ARG A 69 -8.69 -0.80 9.80
C ARG A 69 -9.28 0.51 9.24
N HIS A 70 -9.07 0.74 7.95
CA HIS A 70 -10.05 1.46 7.17
C HIS A 70 -11.10 0.42 6.73
N ASP A 71 -11.92 -0.01 7.70
CA ASP A 71 -13.25 -0.54 7.44
C ASP A 71 -13.94 0.52 6.56
N ARG A 72 -13.95 0.31 5.24
CA ARG A 72 -14.90 1.01 4.38
C ARG A 72 -16.27 0.60 4.85
N ALA A 73 -16.87 1.45 5.67
CA ALA A 73 -18.30 1.48 5.91
C ALA A 73 -19.00 1.35 4.55
N LYS A 74 -19.73 0.25 4.36
CA LYS A 74 -20.78 0.17 3.35
C LYS A 74 -21.82 1.23 3.73
N PRO A 75 -22.19 2.16 2.85
CA PRO A 75 -23.42 2.91 3.03
C PRO A 75 -24.60 1.98 2.68
N ASP A 76 -25.48 1.77 3.65
CA ASP A 76 -26.88 1.37 3.42
C ASP A 76 -27.72 2.65 3.36
#